data_AF-A0A914MKQ3-F1
#
_entry.id   AF-A0A914MKQ3-F1
#
_cell.length_a   1.000
_cell.length_b   1.000
_cell.length_c   1.000
_cell.angle_alpha   90.00
_cell.angle_beta   90.00
_cell.angle_gamma   90.00
#
_symmetry.space_group_name_H-M   'P 1'
#
loop_
_entity.id
_entity.type
_entity.pdbx_description
1 polymer ?
#
loop_
_entity_poly.entity_id
_entity_poly.type
_entity_poly.pdbx_seq_one_letter_code
_entity_poly.pdbx_strand_id
1 'polypeptide(L)'
;MIIVRCWLEHLFNCAFECAYFDKGVFNPEMINILFNNDKTIPLKFNIEEACLWANDDTFHLQFYFEHLSISKSFSINLESVDITQEDLEILFFMSVNEGDKFPQIYFCNSELIRVYDFILDYIITSKDCSKMNGRMH
;
A
#
# COMPACT_ATOMS: atom_id res chain seq x y z
N MET A 1 13.14 19.24 -13.70
CA MET A 1 12.42 18.55 -12.60
C MET A 1 11.19 19.29 -12.08
N ILE A 2 11.17 20.63 -12.07
CA ILE A 2 10.02 21.44 -11.64
C ILE A 2 8.75 21.16 -12.47
N ILE A 3 8.88 20.99 -13.79
CA ILE A 3 7.75 20.71 -14.68
C ILE A 3 7.09 19.37 -14.34
N VAL A 4 7.87 18.29 -14.21
CA VAL A 4 7.36 16.96 -13.84
C VAL A 4 6.66 17.01 -12.49
N ARG A 5 7.26 17.70 -11.51
CA ARG A 5 6.64 17.92 -10.20
C ARG A 5 5.32 18.67 -10.29
N CYS A 6 5.23 19.74 -11.08
CA CYS A 6 4.00 20.52 -11.25
C CYS A 6 2.85 19.67 -11.86
N TRP A 7 3.16 18.86 -12.88
CA TRP A 7 2.20 17.94 -13.48
C TRP A 7 1.76 16.84 -12.51
N LEU A 8 2.70 16.30 -11.74
CA LEU A 8 2.38 15.34 -10.69
C LEU A 8 1.51 15.98 -9.61
N GLU A 9 1.84 17.17 -9.11
CA GLU A 9 1.00 17.91 -8.15
C GLU A 9 -0.44 18.08 -8.66
N HIS A 10 -0.62 18.30 -9.97
CA HIS A 10 -1.96 18.33 -10.57
C HIS A 10 -2.63 16.96 -10.56
N LEU A 11 -1.91 15.90 -10.95
CA LEU A 11 -2.42 14.51 -10.88
C LEU A 11 -2.80 14.11 -9.44
N PHE A 12 -2.05 14.57 -8.44
CA PHE A 12 -2.31 14.29 -7.02
C PHE A 12 -3.53 15.05 -6.46
N ASN A 13 -3.89 16.18 -7.06
CA ASN A 13 -5.13 16.89 -6.74
C ASN A 13 -6.36 16.29 -7.45
N CYS A 14 -6.19 15.27 -8.29
CA CYS A 14 -7.29 14.52 -8.86
C CYS A 14 -7.72 13.37 -7.92
N ALA A 15 -8.97 12.94 -8.09
CA ALA A 15 -9.47 11.69 -7.56
C ALA A 15 -9.76 10.74 -8.74
N PHE A 16 -9.31 9.51 -8.63
CA PHE A 16 -9.51 8.48 -9.64
C PHE A 16 -10.50 7.43 -9.13
N GLU A 17 -11.43 7.00 -9.98
CA GLU A 17 -12.34 5.91 -9.65
C GLU A 17 -11.57 4.60 -9.52
N CYS A 18 -10.73 4.27 -10.51
CA CYS A 18 -9.94 3.04 -10.51
C CYS A 18 -8.46 3.31 -10.85
N ALA A 19 -7.56 2.57 -10.20
CA ALA A 19 -6.14 2.52 -10.57
C ALA A 19 -5.63 1.08 -10.63
N TYR A 20 -4.93 0.74 -11.72
CA TYR A 20 -4.28 -0.55 -11.91
C TYR A 20 -2.77 -0.37 -11.94
N PHE A 21 -2.10 -1.00 -10.99
CA PHE A 21 -0.65 -1.01 -10.87
C PHE A 21 -0.14 -2.38 -11.32
N ASP A 22 0.09 -2.51 -12.63
CA ASP A 22 0.71 -3.69 -13.23
C ASP A 22 2.22 -3.45 -13.36
N LYS A 23 3.05 -4.33 -12.78
CA LYS A 23 4.52 -4.31 -12.87
C LYS A 23 5.10 -2.93 -12.53
N GLY A 24 4.89 -2.47 -11.29
CA GLY A 24 5.25 -1.13 -10.86
C GLY A 24 6.74 -0.83 -10.98
N VAL A 25 7.19 -0.27 -12.10
CA VAL A 25 8.55 0.27 -12.33
C VAL A 25 8.63 1.70 -11.81
N PHE A 26 8.25 1.95 -10.55
CA PHE A 26 8.61 3.23 -9.96
C PHE A 26 10.06 3.13 -9.49
N ASN A 27 10.98 3.73 -10.26
CA ASN A 27 12.36 3.88 -9.84
C ASN A 27 12.39 4.55 -8.44
N PRO A 28 12.95 3.91 -7.40
CA PRO A 28 13.03 4.48 -6.06
C PRO A 28 13.72 5.84 -6.03
N GLU A 29 14.71 6.09 -6.89
CA GLU A 29 15.34 7.40 -7.03
C GLU A 29 14.35 8.44 -7.55
N MET A 30 13.49 8.07 -8.49
CA MET A 30 12.43 8.95 -9.01
C MET A 30 11.42 9.25 -7.92
N ILE A 31 11.01 8.26 -7.12
CA ILE A 31 10.15 8.48 -5.94
C ILE A 31 10.84 9.45 -4.98
N ASN A 32 12.07 9.15 -4.55
CA ASN A 32 12.80 9.96 -3.59
C ASN A 32 12.92 11.43 -4.07
N ILE A 33 13.21 11.62 -5.35
CA ILE A 33 13.29 12.93 -5.99
C ILE A 33 11.95 13.69 -5.96
N LEU A 34 10.85 12.98 -6.21
CA LEU A 34 9.50 13.55 -6.33
C LEU A 34 8.83 13.79 -4.99
N PHE A 35 9.09 12.94 -3.98
CA PHE A 35 8.33 12.90 -2.73
C PHE A 35 9.13 13.27 -1.48
N ASN A 36 10.46 13.09 -1.46
CA ASN A 36 11.26 13.25 -0.23
C ASN A 36 12.09 14.52 -0.16
N ASN A 37 12.00 15.43 -1.15
CA ASN A 37 12.63 16.76 -1.07
C ASN A 37 11.83 17.72 -0.15
N ASP A 38 12.02 17.54 1.16
CA ASP A 38 12.01 18.44 2.33
C ASP A 38 10.97 19.56 2.57
N LYS A 39 9.99 19.88 1.72
CA LYS A 39 9.12 21.08 2.00
C LYS A 39 7.63 21.00 1.65
N THR A 40 7.08 19.85 1.32
CA THR A 40 5.67 19.77 0.89
C THR A 40 4.93 18.60 1.49
N ILE A 41 3.64 18.84 1.75
CA ILE A 41 2.65 17.83 2.14
C ILE A 41 2.89 16.58 1.27
N PRO A 42 3.02 15.38 1.87
CA PRO A 42 3.24 14.17 1.10
C PRO A 42 2.13 14.01 0.08
N LEU A 43 2.51 13.98 -1.20
CA LEU A 43 1.59 13.82 -2.31
C LEU A 43 0.95 12.43 -2.21
N LYS A 44 -0.38 12.37 -2.24
CA LYS A 44 -1.18 11.13 -2.14
C LYS A 44 -2.08 10.98 -3.35
N PHE A 45 -2.07 9.81 -3.98
CA PHE A 45 -3.03 9.47 -5.01
C PHE A 45 -4.37 9.14 -4.35
N ASN A 46 -5.38 9.96 -4.62
CA ASN A 46 -6.75 9.71 -4.14
C ASN A 46 -7.44 8.78 -5.14
N ILE A 47 -7.78 7.58 -4.68
CA ILE A 47 -8.31 6.52 -5.52
C ILE A 47 -9.51 5.89 -4.81
N GLU A 48 -10.58 5.57 -5.54
CA GLU A 48 -11.69 4.81 -4.95
C GLU A 48 -11.32 3.32 -4.85
N GLU A 49 -10.94 2.71 -5.97
CA GLU A 49 -10.55 1.31 -6.07
C GLU A 49 -9.16 1.14 -6.68
N ALA A 50 -8.29 0.39 -6.02
CA ALA A 50 -6.94 0.10 -6.53
C ALA A 50 -6.73 -1.41 -6.68
N CYS A 51 -5.96 -1.78 -7.71
CA CYS A 51 -5.47 -3.14 -7.91
C CYS A 51 -3.95 -3.10 -8.10
N LEU A 52 -3.22 -3.86 -7.29
CA LEU A 52 -1.77 -4.03 -7.37
C LEU A 52 -1.45 -5.46 -7.79
N TRP A 53 -0.71 -5.60 -8.90
CA TRP A 53 -0.09 -6.85 -9.31
C TRP A 53 1.41 -6.78 -9.05
N ALA A 54 1.81 -7.39 -7.94
CA ALA A 54 3.19 -7.48 -7.53
C ALA A 54 3.95 -8.47 -8.42
N ASN A 55 5.20 -8.15 -8.74
CA ASN A 55 6.12 -9.02 -9.46
C ASN A 55 7.54 -8.92 -8.88
N ASP A 56 8.32 -9.99 -9.04
CA ASP A 56 9.60 -10.27 -8.34
C ASP A 56 10.63 -9.13 -8.32
N ASP A 57 10.67 -8.24 -9.32
CA ASP A 57 11.82 -7.35 -9.51
C ASP A 57 11.73 -5.98 -8.79
N THR A 58 10.53 -5.52 -8.39
CA THR A 58 10.35 -4.13 -7.90
C THR A 58 9.19 -3.94 -6.93
N PHE A 59 8.90 -4.93 -6.08
CA PHE A 59 7.83 -4.79 -5.08
C PHE A 59 8.22 -3.77 -3.99
N HIS A 60 7.80 -2.51 -4.18
CA HIS A 60 8.00 -1.43 -3.22
C HIS A 60 6.69 -1.14 -2.48
N LEU A 61 6.26 -2.08 -1.64
CA LEU A 61 5.01 -1.98 -0.90
C LEU A 61 4.92 -0.69 -0.06
N GLN A 62 6.06 -0.25 0.50
CA GLN A 62 6.19 0.98 1.26
C GLN A 62 5.69 2.22 0.48
N PHE A 63 5.97 2.29 -0.82
CA PHE A 63 5.49 3.42 -1.64
C PHE A 63 3.95 3.48 -1.66
N TYR A 64 3.31 2.34 -1.88
CA TYR A 64 1.85 2.27 -1.91
C TYR A 64 1.27 2.58 -0.54
N PHE A 65 1.93 2.09 0.51
CA PHE A 65 1.57 2.40 1.88
C PHE A 65 1.65 3.89 2.18
N GLU A 66 2.67 4.61 1.74
CA GLU A 66 2.85 6.03 2.05
C GLU A 66 1.99 6.95 1.16
N HIS A 67 1.91 6.65 -0.14
CA HIS A 67 1.44 7.57 -1.17
C HIS A 67 0.07 7.26 -1.76
N LEU A 68 -0.61 6.17 -1.36
CA LEU A 68 -2.01 5.97 -1.76
C LEU A 68 -2.98 6.45 -0.67
N SER A 69 -4.13 6.94 -1.09
CA SER A 69 -5.29 7.21 -0.24
C SER A 69 -6.49 6.56 -0.90
N ILE A 70 -6.97 5.44 -0.34
CA ILE A 70 -7.97 4.59 -0.98
C ILE A 70 -9.29 4.73 -0.23
N SER A 71 -10.37 5.11 -0.92
CA SER A 71 -11.65 5.36 -0.24
C SER A 71 -12.60 4.16 -0.20
N LYS A 72 -12.31 3.08 -0.93
CA LYS A 72 -13.20 1.89 -0.98
C LYS A 72 -12.47 0.58 -0.88
N SER A 73 -11.69 0.18 -1.89
CA SER A 73 -11.05 -1.13 -1.89
C SER A 73 -9.65 -1.16 -2.50
N PHE A 74 -8.80 -2.01 -1.94
CA PHE A 74 -7.45 -2.26 -2.43
C PHE A 74 -7.24 -3.76 -2.62
N SER A 75 -7.12 -4.21 -3.87
CA SER A 75 -6.80 -5.59 -4.20
C SER A 75 -5.29 -5.75 -4.43
N ILE A 76 -4.67 -6.71 -3.76
CA ILE A 76 -3.24 -6.98 -3.83
C ILE A 76 -3.03 -8.43 -4.26
N ASN A 77 -2.48 -8.58 -5.46
CA ASN A 77 -2.03 -9.86 -5.99
C ASN A 77 -0.53 -10.01 -5.74
N LEU A 78 -0.15 -11.03 -4.97
CA LEU A 78 1.23 -11.36 -4.59
C LEU A 78 1.73 -12.62 -5.32
N GLU A 79 1.19 -12.91 -6.51
CA GLU A 79 1.60 -14.08 -7.29
C GLU A 79 3.08 -13.98 -7.65
N SER A 80 3.85 -15.02 -7.29
CA SER A 80 5.27 -15.11 -7.60
C SER A 80 6.07 -13.91 -7.08
N VAL A 81 5.88 -13.56 -5.80
CA VAL A 81 6.73 -12.59 -5.09
C VAL A 81 7.27 -13.21 -3.83
N ASP A 82 8.59 -13.13 -3.62
CA ASP A 82 9.19 -13.50 -2.35
C ASP A 82 8.95 -12.40 -1.29
N ILE A 83 7.90 -12.59 -0.49
CA ILE A 83 7.50 -11.61 0.53
C ILE A 83 8.51 -11.64 1.69
N THR A 84 9.16 -10.51 1.93
CA THR A 84 10.07 -10.32 3.07
C THR A 84 9.30 -10.12 4.38
N GLN A 85 10.00 -10.18 5.52
CA GLN A 85 9.41 -9.88 6.81
C GLN A 85 8.90 -8.42 6.90
N GLU A 86 9.61 -7.48 6.28
CA GLU A 86 9.22 -6.06 6.25
C GLU A 86 7.93 -5.87 5.44
N ASP A 87 7.79 -6.55 4.31
CA ASP A 87 6.55 -6.53 3.52
C ASP A 87 5.37 -7.08 4.32
N LEU A 88 5.56 -8.18 5.06
CA LEU A 88 4.52 -8.75 5.93
C LEU A 88 4.07 -7.75 7.00
N GLU A 89 5.00 -7.02 7.60
CA GLU A 89 4.69 -5.98 8.58
C GLU A 89 3.87 -4.83 7.95
N ILE A 90 4.24 -4.37 6.76
CA ILE A 90 3.48 -3.33 6.05
C ILE A 90 2.07 -3.82 5.71
N LEU A 91 1.93 -5.03 5.16
CA LEU A 91 0.62 -5.63 4.85
C LEU A 91 -0.24 -5.77 6.11
N PHE A 92 0.37 -6.15 7.23
CA PHE A 92 -0.29 -6.19 8.53
C PHE A 92 -0.76 -4.79 8.96
N PHE A 93 0.10 -3.77 8.88
CA PHE A 93 -0.25 -2.39 9.24
C PHE A 93 -1.38 -1.82 8.38
N MET A 94 -1.34 -2.09 7.08
CA MET A 94 -2.42 -1.75 6.14
C MET A 94 -3.75 -2.38 6.59
N SER A 95 -3.71 -3.65 6.97
CA SER A 95 -4.90 -4.43 7.33
C SER A 95 -5.50 -4.07 8.69
N VAL A 96 -4.68 -3.66 9.65
CA VAL A 96 -5.10 -3.56 11.07
C VAL A 96 -5.12 -2.13 11.60
N ASN A 97 -4.16 -1.28 11.20
CA ASN A 97 -3.94 0.03 11.84
C ASN A 97 -4.37 1.22 10.98
N GLU A 98 -4.39 1.07 9.65
CA GLU A 98 -4.70 2.15 8.70
C GLU A 98 -6.05 1.92 8.01
N GLY A 99 -7.02 1.31 8.70
CA GLY A 99 -8.34 0.97 8.14
C GLY A 99 -9.12 2.17 7.58
N ASP A 100 -8.88 3.39 8.10
CA ASP A 100 -9.46 4.62 7.55
C ASP A 100 -8.85 5.01 6.19
N LYS A 101 -7.59 4.61 5.94
CA LYS A 101 -6.84 4.85 4.70
C LYS A 101 -7.02 3.72 3.68
N PHE A 102 -7.32 2.51 4.16
CA PHE A 102 -7.55 1.31 3.36
C PHE A 102 -8.82 0.58 3.86
N PRO A 103 -10.02 1.03 3.49
CA PRO A 103 -11.28 0.53 4.08
C PRO A 103 -11.53 -0.96 3.85
N GLN A 104 -11.10 -1.48 2.69
CA GLN A 104 -11.21 -2.89 2.35
C GLN A 104 -9.93 -3.33 1.64
N ILE A 105 -9.25 -4.35 2.16
CA ILE A 105 -8.07 -4.93 1.53
C ILE A 105 -8.37 -6.37 1.15
N TYR A 106 -8.09 -6.72 -0.10
CA TYR A 106 -8.27 -8.06 -0.63
C TYR A 106 -6.91 -8.60 -1.06
N PHE A 107 -6.58 -9.80 -0.59
CA PHE A 107 -5.38 -10.53 -0.98
C PHE A 107 -5.72 -11.70 -1.90
N CYS A 108 -4.76 -12.16 -2.70
CA CYS A 108 -4.94 -13.25 -3.65
C CYS A 108 -4.02 -14.45 -3.38
N ASN A 109 -4.32 -15.57 -4.07
CA ASN A 109 -3.46 -16.74 -4.25
C ASN A 109 -3.13 -17.49 -2.95
N SER A 110 -1.92 -18.05 -2.89
CA SER A 110 -1.43 -18.96 -1.85
C SER A 110 -0.61 -18.29 -0.76
N GLU A 111 0.09 -17.18 -1.04
CA GLU A 111 0.90 -16.45 -0.05
C GLU A 111 0.02 -15.79 1.04
N LEU A 112 -1.29 -15.75 0.81
CA LEU A 112 -2.35 -15.47 1.78
C LEU A 112 -2.09 -16.17 3.13
N ILE A 113 -1.65 -17.42 3.10
CA ILE A 113 -1.45 -18.24 4.32
C ILE A 113 -0.40 -17.61 5.23
N ARG A 114 0.72 -17.10 4.68
CA ARG A 114 1.77 -16.47 5.47
C ARG A 114 1.30 -15.16 6.11
N VAL A 115 0.52 -14.37 5.37
CA VAL A 115 -0.08 -13.15 5.90
C VAL A 115 -1.06 -13.47 7.02
N TYR A 116 -1.90 -14.50 6.84
CA TYR A 116 -2.84 -14.96 7.87
C TYR A 116 -2.14 -15.51 9.12
N ASP A 117 -1.15 -16.38 8.94
CA ASP A 117 -0.37 -16.94 10.05
C ASP A 117 0.30 -15.84 10.86
N PHE A 118 0.88 -14.83 10.18
CA PHE A 118 1.48 -13.67 10.84
C PHE A 118 0.45 -12.84 11.62
N ILE A 119 -0.72 -12.55 11.03
CA ILE A 119 -1.83 -11.86 11.72
C ILE A 119 -2.29 -12.66 12.94
N LEU A 120 -2.47 -13.98 12.79
CA LEU A 120 -2.91 -14.87 13.87
C LEU A 120 -1.88 -14.93 15.01
N ASP A 121 -0.60 -15.10 14.68
CA ASP A 121 0.48 -15.07 15.68
C ASP A 121 0.51 -13.75 16.42
N TYR A 122 0.34 -12.62 15.72
CA TYR A 122 0.24 -11.31 16.37
C TYR A 122 -0.99 -11.21 17.29
N ILE A 123 -2.17 -11.67 16.87
CA ILE A 123 -3.38 -11.70 17.71
C ILE A 123 -3.14 -12.53 18.97
N ILE A 124 -2.51 -13.70 18.84
CA ILE A 124 -2.28 -14.64 19.94
C ILE A 124 -1.24 -14.09 20.92
N THR A 125 -0.19 -13.45 20.42
CA THR A 125 0.95 -12.99 21.22
C THR A 125 0.78 -11.57 21.77
N SER A 126 -0.04 -10.74 21.12
CA SER A 126 -0.31 -9.39 21.58
C SER A 126 -1.19 -9.38 22.83
N LYS A 127 -0.68 -8.76 23.89
CA LYS A 127 -1.45 -8.48 25.12
C LYS A 127 -2.31 -7.21 25.00
N ASP A 128 -2.16 -6.47 23.90
CA ASP A 128 -2.80 -5.18 23.69
C ASP A 128 -3.51 -5.15 22.34
N CYS A 129 -4.77 -5.60 22.35
CA CYS A 129 -5.65 -5.56 21.19
C CYS A 129 -6.31 -4.18 20.98
N SER A 130 -5.96 -3.15 21.77
CA SER A 130 -6.55 -1.81 21.63
C SER A 130 -6.22 -1.14 20.30
N LYS A 131 -5.20 -1.63 19.59
CA LYS A 131 -4.79 -1.18 18.26
C LYS A 131 -5.55 -1.85 17.12
N MET A 132 -6.30 -2.93 17.40
CA MET A 132 -7.08 -3.65 16.39
C MET A 132 -8.44 -3.00 16.18
N ASN A 133 -8.46 -1.85 15.49
CA ASN A 133 -9.69 -1.21 15.03
C ASN A 133 -10.04 -1.67 13.60
N GLY A 134 -10.09 -2.99 13.36
CA GLY A 134 -10.37 -3.55 12.03
C GLY A 134 -11.78 -4.15 11.93
N ARG A 135 -12.60 -3.68 10.98
CA ARG A 135 -13.77 -4.43 10.50
C ARG A 135 -13.27 -5.49 9.51
N MET A 136 -13.09 -6.73 9.97
CA MET A 136 -12.92 -7.87 9.06
C MET A 136 -14.26 -8.13 8.36
N HIS A 137 -14.29 -7.97 7.03
CA HIS A 137 -15.44 -8.29 6.17
C HIS A 137 -15.05 -9.33 5.14
#